data_AF-A0A183B6L0-F1
#
_entry.id   AF-A0A183B6L0-F1
#
_cell.length_a   1.000
_cell.length_b   1.000
_cell.length_c   1.000
_cell.angle_alpha   90.00
_cell.angle_beta   90.00
_cell.angle_gamma   90.00
#
_symmetry.space_group_name_H-M   'P 1'
#
loop_
_entity.id
_entity.type
_entity.pdbx_description
1 polymer ?
#
loop_
_entity_poly.entity_id
_entity_poly.type
_entity_poly.pdbx_seq_one_letter_code
_entity_poly.pdbx_strand_id
1 'polypeptide(L)'
;MRNWLRDFLIDRKFCVRVGKSLSASYSTPSEVPQCSVLGPLLFVVYVNYLSGQLCSPSLMYADDIKIWRTNGDPNVRSFLQADLNNLAQSADT
;
A
#
# COMPACT_ATOMS: atom_id res chain seq x y z
N MET A 1 0.23 -26.84 0.40
CA MET A 1 -0.34 -25.64 1.06
C MET A 1 0.77 -24.69 1.55
N ARG A 2 1.73 -24.29 0.69
CA ARG A 2 2.89 -23.46 1.15
C ARG A 2 3.13 -22.14 0.39
N ASN A 3 2.55 -21.92 -0.79
CA ASN A 3 2.80 -20.69 -1.57
C ASN A 3 1.54 -19.88 -1.91
N TRP A 4 0.39 -20.21 -1.32
CA TRP A 4 -0.89 -19.59 -1.70
C TRP A 4 -0.89 -18.06 -1.58
N LEU A 5 -0.22 -17.50 -0.57
CA LEU A 5 -0.11 -16.04 -0.40
C LEU A 5 0.79 -15.41 -1.47
N ARG A 6 1.85 -16.12 -1.87
CA ARG A 6 2.73 -15.69 -2.97
C ARG A 6 1.96 -15.70 -4.29
N ASP A 7 1.23 -16.77 -4.57
CA ASP A 7 0.40 -16.90 -5.78
C ASP A 7 -0.75 -15.88 -5.79
N PHE A 8 -1.21 -15.47 -4.60
CA PHE A 8 -2.21 -14.41 -4.43
C PHE A 8 -1.64 -13.01 -4.67
N LEU A 9 -0.32 -12.80 -4.57
CA LEU A 9 0.30 -11.49 -4.71
C LEU A 9 1.09 -11.32 -6.02
N ILE A 10 1.60 -12.39 -6.62
CA ILE A 10 2.59 -12.35 -7.70
C ILE A 10 2.05 -13.06 -8.96
N ASP A 11 2.42 -12.55 -10.14
CA ASP A 11 2.06 -13.10 -11.47
C ASP A 11 0.55 -13.30 -11.67
N ARG A 12 -0.24 -12.43 -11.05
CA ARG A 12 -1.68 -12.43 -11.20
C ARG A 12 -2.08 -11.92 -12.58
N LYS A 13 -3.11 -12.54 -13.13
CA LYS A 13 -3.74 -12.11 -14.38
C LYS A 13 -5.24 -11.94 -14.17
N PHE A 14 -5.84 -10.92 -14.79
CA PHE A 14 -7.29 -10.77 -14.81
C PHE A 14 -7.81 -10.59 -16.24
N CYS A 15 -9.10 -10.84 -16.41
CA CYS A 15 -9.87 -10.48 -17.59
C CYS A 15 -11.20 -9.91 -17.14
N VAL A 16 -11.77 -9.02 -17.95
CA VAL A 16 -13.05 -8.36 -17.68
C VAL A 16 -14.08 -8.87 -18.67
N ARG A 17 -15.27 -9.21 -18.18
CA ARG A 17 -16.42 -9.59 -19.00
C ARG A 17 -17.46 -8.49 -18.99
N VAL A 18 -17.88 -8.04 -20.17
CA VAL A 18 -18.99 -7.09 -20.36
C VAL A 18 -20.03 -7.75 -21.28
N GLY A 19 -21.16 -8.16 -20.70
CA GLY A 19 -22.16 -8.96 -21.40
C GLY A 19 -21.58 -10.29 -21.89
N LYS A 20 -21.56 -10.48 -23.22
CA LYS A 20 -21.01 -11.69 -23.88
C LYS A 20 -19.53 -11.57 -24.26
N SER A 21 -18.95 -10.38 -24.16
CA SER A 21 -17.56 -10.12 -24.56
C SER A 21 -16.61 -10.29 -23.38
N LEU A 22 -15.46 -10.93 -23.62
CA LEU A 22 -14.39 -11.13 -22.65
C LEU A 22 -13.12 -10.43 -23.16
N SER A 23 -12.44 -9.67 -22.29
CA SER A 23 -11.17 -9.03 -22.63
C SER A 23 -10.04 -10.06 -22.80
N ALA A 24 -8.93 -9.61 -23.39
CA ALA A 24 -7.67 -10.32 -23.26
C ALA A 24 -7.24 -10.41 -21.78
N SER A 25 -6.37 -11.38 -21.49
CA SER A 25 -5.76 -11.53 -20.17
C SER A 25 -4.73 -10.41 -19.95
N TYR A 26 -4.80 -9.75 -18.80
CA TYR A 26 -3.91 -8.65 -18.41
C TYR A 26 -3.16 -9.03 -17.14
N SER A 27 -1.85 -8.79 -17.11
CA SER A 27 -1.00 -9.04 -15.94
C SER A 27 -1.05 -7.87 -14.97
N THR A 28 -1.35 -8.11 -13.69
CA THR A 28 -1.37 -7.09 -12.64
C THR A 28 -0.09 -7.12 -11.82
N PRO A 29 0.81 -6.14 -11.98
CA PRO A 29 2.08 -6.13 -11.26
C PRO A 29 1.95 -5.78 -9.78
N SER A 30 1.02 -4.88 -9.40
CA SER A 30 1.11 -4.22 -8.08
C SER A 30 -0.23 -3.98 -7.37
N GLU A 31 -1.25 -4.77 -7.68
CA GLU A 31 -2.56 -4.61 -7.05
C GLU A 31 -2.91 -5.83 -6.22
N VAL A 32 -3.71 -5.64 -5.18
CA VAL A 32 -4.46 -6.71 -4.53
C VAL A 32 -5.83 -6.75 -5.23
N PRO A 33 -6.41 -7.92 -5.57
CA PRO A 33 -7.71 -7.93 -6.22
C PRO A 33 -8.73 -7.20 -5.34
N GLN A 34 -9.31 -6.12 -5.85
CA GLN A 34 -10.41 -5.44 -5.18
C GLN A 34 -11.55 -6.44 -4.95
N CYS A 35 -12.22 -6.35 -3.80
CA CYS A 35 -13.22 -7.32 -3.32
C CYS A 35 -12.69 -8.72 -2.97
N SER A 36 -11.39 -8.94 -2.85
CA SER A 36 -10.88 -10.17 -2.27
C SER A 36 -11.04 -10.18 -0.75
N VAL A 37 -11.34 -11.35 -0.16
CA VAL A 37 -11.48 -11.52 1.30
C VAL A 37 -10.21 -11.10 2.04
N LEU A 38 -9.05 -11.35 1.44
CA LEU A 38 -7.75 -11.03 2.03
C LEU A 38 -7.28 -9.60 1.74
N GLY A 39 -7.90 -8.91 0.78
CA GLY A 39 -7.51 -7.55 0.40
C GLY A 39 -7.45 -6.59 1.58
N PRO A 40 -8.55 -6.44 2.35
CA PRO A 40 -8.56 -5.57 3.52
C PRO A 40 -7.52 -5.95 4.57
N LEU A 41 -7.29 -7.24 4.80
CA LEU A 41 -6.31 -7.71 5.79
C LEU A 41 -4.87 -7.38 5.36
N LEU A 42 -4.53 -7.69 4.10
CA LEU A 42 -3.21 -7.41 3.55
C LEU A 42 -2.93 -5.91 3.48
N PHE A 43 -3.97 -5.11 3.20
CA PHE A 43 -3.90 -3.67 3.26
C PHE A 43 -3.57 -3.17 4.67
N VAL A 44 -4.26 -3.65 5.71
CA VAL A 44 -3.95 -3.29 7.10
C VAL A 44 -2.52 -3.70 7.50
N VAL A 45 -2.06 -4.88 7.10
CA VAL A 45 -0.69 -5.33 7.35
C VAL A 45 0.32 -4.41 6.67
N TYR A 46 0.08 -4.02 5.42
CA TYR A 46 0.94 -3.12 4.66
C TYR A 46 1.00 -1.71 5.29
N VAL A 47 -0.14 -1.13 5.65
CA VAL A 47 -0.21 0.20 6.27
C VAL A 47 0.44 0.20 7.67
N ASN A 48 0.27 -0.87 8.45
CA ASN A 48 0.99 -1.02 9.72
C ASN A 48 2.51 -1.09 9.52
N TYR A 49 3.00 -1.76 8.48
CA TYR A 49 4.42 -1.75 8.14
C TYR A 49 4.91 -0.35 7.78
N LEU A 50 4.14 0.41 6.98
CA LEU A 50 4.45 1.80 6.63
C LEU A 50 4.60 2.70 7.86
N SER A 51 3.73 2.55 8.86
CA SER A 51 3.84 3.33 10.11
C SER A 51 5.18 3.14 10.83
N GLY A 52 5.78 1.96 10.72
CA GLY A 52 7.09 1.65 11.29
C GLY A 52 8.27 2.30 10.55
N GLN A 53 8.05 2.81 9.33
CA GLN A 53 9.07 3.51 8.54
C GLN A 53 9.09 5.03 8.77
N LEU A 54 8.14 5.55 9.54
CA LEU A 54 8.01 6.97 9.83
C LEU A 54 8.73 7.33 11.14
N CYS A 55 9.54 8.38 11.09
CA CYS A 55 10.20 8.93 12.27
C CYS A 55 9.23 9.80 13.09
N SER A 56 8.25 10.44 12.45
CA SER A 56 7.26 11.29 13.14
C SER A 56 6.08 10.49 13.70
N PRO A 57 5.42 10.99 14.77
CA PRO A 57 4.10 10.52 15.14
C PRO A 57 3.16 10.47 13.95
N SER A 58 2.44 9.36 13.82
CA SER A 58 1.52 9.12 12.72
C SER A 58 0.19 8.52 13.19
N LEU A 59 -0.87 8.83 12.46
CA LEU A 59 -2.17 8.16 12.51
C LEU A 59 -2.48 7.70 11.10
N MET A 60 -2.96 6.47 10.96
CA MET A 60 -3.31 5.89 9.68
C MET A 60 -4.73 5.31 9.75
N TYR A 61 -5.51 5.53 8.70
CA TYR A 61 -6.83 4.95 8.55
C TYR A 61 -7.13 4.76 7.07
N ALA A 62 -7.42 3.53 6.66
CA ALA A 62 -7.56 3.19 5.24
C ALA A 62 -6.33 3.75 4.45
N ASP A 63 -6.57 4.45 3.36
CA ASP A 63 -5.58 5.13 2.52
C ASP A 63 -5.08 6.48 3.07
N ASP A 64 -5.68 6.99 4.16
CA ASP A 64 -5.28 8.25 4.78
C ASP A 64 -4.13 8.08 5.78
N ILE A 65 -3.11 8.93 5.64
CA ILE A 65 -1.99 9.04 6.59
C ILE A 65 -1.88 10.48 7.07
N LYS A 66 -1.82 10.65 8.39
CA LYS A 66 -1.54 11.93 9.05
C LYS A 66 -0.20 11.83 9.78
N ILE A 67 0.73 12.73 9.46
CA ILE A 67 2.02 12.91 10.14
C ILE A 67 2.11 14.31 10.74
N TRP A 68 2.70 14.44 11.93
CA TRP A 68 2.88 15.74 12.57
C TRP A 68 4.07 15.79 13.51
N ARG A 69 4.58 17.01 13.75
CA ARG A 69 5.56 17.33 14.80
C ARG A 69 5.26 18.68 15.42
N THR A 70 5.73 18.89 16.64
CA THR A 70 5.63 20.17 17.34
C THR A 70 6.72 21.13 16.91
N ASN A 71 6.40 22.42 16.72
CA ASN A 71 7.32 23.47 16.27
C ASN A 71 8.51 23.76 17.21
N GLY A 72 8.62 23.09 18.36
CA GLY A 72 9.74 23.23 19.29
C GLY A 72 11.02 22.51 18.87
N ASP A 73 10.97 21.65 17.85
CA ASP A 73 12.14 20.94 17.32
C ASP A 73 12.68 21.67 16.06
N PRO A 74 13.94 22.15 16.05
CA PRO A 74 14.52 22.83 14.89
C PRO A 74 14.61 21.93 13.65
N ASN A 75 14.55 20.61 13.84
CA ASN A 75 14.62 19.60 12.78
C ASN A 75 13.23 19.16 12.28
N VAL A 76 12.13 19.82 12.68
CA VAL A 76 10.76 19.47 12.23
C VAL A 76 10.68 19.32 10.71
N ARG A 77 11.26 20.26 9.97
CA ARG A 77 11.24 20.25 8.50
C ARG A 77 11.99 19.06 7.93
N SER A 78 13.18 18.75 8.45
CA SER A 78 13.99 17.65 7.94
C SER A 78 13.35 16.31 8.23
N PHE A 79 12.79 16.11 9.42
CA PHE A 79 12.07 14.87 9.75
C PHE A 79 10.80 14.69 8.91
N LEU A 80 9.95 15.71 8.79
CA LEU A 80 8.74 15.60 7.97
C LEU A 80 9.07 15.38 6.49
N GLN A 81 10.12 16.03 5.96
CA GLN A 81 10.54 15.79 4.58
C GLN A 81 11.10 14.37 4.40
N ALA A 82 11.86 13.85 5.37
CA ALA A 82 12.35 12.46 5.32
C ALA A 82 11.18 11.47 5.33
N ASP A 83 10.18 11.69 6.17
CA ASP A 83 8.96 10.87 6.22
C ASP A 83 8.20 10.89 4.89
N LEU A 84 8.05 12.07 4.26
CA LEU A 84 7.43 12.19 2.94
C LEU A 84 8.23 11.45 1.86
N ASN A 85 9.57 11.51 1.91
CA ASN A 85 10.43 10.79 0.98
C ASN A 85 10.29 9.26 1.14
N ASN A 86 10.19 8.77 2.38
CA ASN A 86 9.98 7.35 2.67
C ASN A 86 8.61 6.86 2.15
N LEU A 87 7.57 7.67 2.32
CA LEU A 87 6.23 7.37 1.77
C LEU A 87 6.24 7.35 0.24
N ALA A 88 6.92 8.30 -0.41
CA ALA A 88 7.01 8.35 -1.87
C ALA A 88 7.70 7.10 -2.44
N GLN A 89 8.82 6.68 -1.86
CA GLN A 89 9.49 5.44 -2.27
C GLN A 89 8.59 4.20 -2.17
N SER A 90 7.74 4.15 -1.15
CA SER A 90 6.82 3.03 -0.94
C SER A 90 5.66 2.98 -1.94
N ALA A 91 5.34 4.11 -2.59
CA ALA A 91 4.30 4.19 -3.62
C ALA A 91 4.81 3.82 -5.03
N ASP A 92 6.12 3.92 -5.25
CA ASP A 92 6.79 3.64 -6.54
C ASP A 92 7.23 2.16 -6.69
N THR A 93 6.90 1.29 -5.72
CA THR A 93 7.23 -0.15 -5.72
C THR A 93 6.04 -1.02 -6.08
#